data_AF-A0A2H9TNK4-F1
#
_entry.id   AF-A0A2H9TNK4-F1
#
_cell.length_a   1.000
_cell.length_b   1.000
_cell.length_c   1.000
_cell.angle_alpha   90.00
_cell.angle_beta   90.00
_cell.angle_gamma   90.00
#
_symmetry.space_group_name_H-M   'P 1'
#
loop_
_entity.id
_entity.type
_entity.pdbx_description
1 polymer ?
#
loop_
_entity_poly.entity_id
_entity_poly.type
_entity_poly.pdbx_seq_one_letter_code
_entity_poly.pdbx_strand_id
1 'polypeptide(L)'
;MIFRFGASGLSVPNLPSVASPLGFFKRWATNLGGGNTQNGRDSAGRRLGVKLGNGATAHKNQIIIRQRGFQYWPGSNDHTLHAKVNGIVKFSKDYDTKRTYISPLPQVSVAAVDAASKPNGGGLPPPPEIDTLVETAKLTLANGIASGIAIAMGILMCFSGKRFFKLFLGSVGFLAGGLLGLMGAEFVKPHVAAENLTMITWIAIVLLGVVVAALSMWMWKVGVYIGAGLGGYSLMTYILSLRAGGIIQNAIGRSAALVVGAGLAVVAAVFLEDIAIIAASAITGALLVVLGADFYLKIGFKEHLYNIAVGDRFALNKTYDPLMYWLLSGTAALAVLGAVVQLLVPSKGYGRGE
;
A
#
# COMPACT_ATOMS: atom_id res chain seq x y z
N MET A 1 -69.35 63.64 8.86
CA MET A 1 -69.69 65.04 8.55
C MET A 1 -69.72 65.16 7.04
N ILE A 2 -70.93 65.27 6.47
CA ILE A 2 -71.18 65.36 5.03
C ILE A 2 -70.81 66.76 4.57
N PHE A 3 -70.04 66.92 3.50
CA PHE A 3 -70.24 68.02 2.55
C PHE A 3 -69.81 67.59 1.13
N ARG A 4 -70.83 67.45 0.28
CA ARG A 4 -70.74 67.52 -1.18
C ARG A 4 -70.76 69.00 -1.56
N PHE A 5 -69.90 69.42 -2.49
CA PHE A 5 -70.14 70.59 -3.33
C PHE A 5 -69.69 70.26 -4.75
N GLY A 6 -70.59 70.49 -5.70
CA GLY A 6 -70.33 70.43 -7.13
C GLY A 6 -70.35 71.83 -7.76
N ALA A 7 -69.77 71.92 -8.94
CA ALA A 7 -70.03 72.92 -10.00
C ALA A 7 -69.31 72.37 -11.26
N SER A 8 -69.94 71.96 -12.36
CA SER A 8 -70.76 72.66 -13.37
C SER A 8 -70.01 73.72 -14.20
N GLY A 9 -69.95 73.51 -15.53
CA GLY A 9 -69.71 74.55 -16.57
C GLY A 9 -68.43 74.33 -17.39
N LEU A 10 -68.47 73.66 -18.56
CA LEU A 10 -68.70 74.22 -19.92
C LEU A 10 -67.65 75.24 -20.40
N SER A 11 -66.80 74.83 -21.33
CA SER A 11 -66.70 75.34 -22.73
C SER A 11 -65.33 75.03 -23.34
N VAL A 12 -65.35 74.48 -24.55
CA VAL A 12 -64.17 74.19 -25.38
C VAL A 12 -63.94 75.36 -26.33
N PRO A 13 -62.70 75.84 -26.48
CA PRO A 13 -62.29 76.49 -27.72
C PRO A 13 -61.38 75.58 -28.55
N ASN A 14 -61.68 75.52 -29.84
CA ASN A 14 -60.90 74.80 -30.85
C ASN A 14 -59.51 75.44 -31.08
N LEU A 15 -58.52 74.55 -31.15
CA LEU A 15 -57.14 74.56 -31.65
C LEU A 15 -56.61 75.78 -32.45
N PRO A 16 -55.26 75.95 -32.39
CA PRO A 16 -54.51 76.02 -33.64
C PRO A 16 -53.44 74.91 -33.73
N SER A 17 -53.37 74.34 -34.93
CA SER A 17 -52.36 73.41 -35.41
C SER A 17 -51.06 74.14 -35.77
N VAL A 18 -49.95 73.91 -35.07
CA VAL A 18 -48.59 74.11 -35.62
C VAL A 18 -47.60 73.13 -34.98
N ALA A 19 -46.78 72.56 -35.85
CA ALA A 19 -45.76 71.55 -35.67
C ALA A 19 -44.69 71.87 -34.60
N SER A 20 -44.14 70.80 -34.00
CA SER A 20 -42.69 70.62 -33.79
C SER A 20 -42.38 69.14 -33.51
N PRO A 21 -41.40 68.54 -34.19
CA PRO A 21 -40.91 67.20 -33.93
C PRO A 21 -39.93 67.22 -32.73
N LEU A 22 -39.54 66.04 -32.24
CA LEU A 22 -38.50 65.82 -31.23
C LEU A 22 -38.94 66.02 -29.77
N GLY A 23 -39.79 65.10 -29.31
CA GLY A 23 -39.93 64.78 -27.90
C GLY A 23 -39.94 63.27 -27.74
N PHE A 24 -38.82 62.71 -27.27
CA PHE A 24 -38.65 61.31 -26.89
C PHE A 24 -39.55 61.00 -25.68
N PHE A 25 -40.86 60.90 -25.89
CA PHE A 25 -41.78 60.49 -24.82
C PHE A 25 -41.80 58.96 -24.77
N LYS A 26 -40.95 58.41 -23.89
CA LYS A 26 -40.96 57.00 -23.50
C LYS A 26 -42.35 56.65 -22.95
N ARG A 27 -43.25 56.18 -23.81
CA ARG A 27 -44.48 55.51 -23.39
C ARG A 27 -44.06 54.23 -22.67
N TRP A 28 -44.17 54.23 -21.34
CA TRP A 28 -44.16 52.99 -20.59
C TRP A 28 -45.42 52.24 -20.98
N ALA A 29 -45.27 51.14 -21.73
CA ALA A 29 -46.36 50.22 -21.95
C ALA A 29 -46.74 49.62 -20.59
N THR A 30 -47.93 49.97 -20.11
CA THR A 30 -48.54 49.36 -18.91
C THR A 30 -49.12 48.01 -19.31
N ASN A 31 -48.25 47.03 -19.50
CA ASN A 31 -48.60 45.65 -19.21
C ASN A 31 -47.69 45.23 -18.07
N LEU A 32 -48.25 45.26 -16.85
CA LEU A 32 -47.90 44.30 -15.80
C LEU A 32 -48.26 42.91 -16.36
N GLY A 33 -47.52 42.45 -17.35
CA GLY A 33 -47.45 41.04 -17.72
C GLY A 33 -46.69 40.39 -16.58
N GLY A 34 -47.41 40.13 -15.49
CA GLY A 34 -46.98 39.33 -14.36
C GLY A 34 -46.73 37.91 -14.83
N GLY A 35 -45.66 37.71 -15.59
CA GLY A 35 -44.97 36.45 -15.68
C GLY A 35 -44.20 36.31 -14.38
N ASN A 36 -44.87 35.95 -13.30
CA ASN A 36 -44.21 35.05 -12.36
C ASN A 36 -43.96 33.78 -13.17
N THR A 37 -42.82 33.70 -13.88
CA THR A 37 -42.31 32.42 -14.34
C THR A 37 -41.91 31.70 -13.07
N GLN A 38 -42.90 31.16 -12.35
CA GLN A 38 -42.68 30.23 -11.27
C GLN A 38 -41.87 29.11 -11.88
N ASN A 39 -40.56 29.11 -11.64
CA ASN A 39 -39.68 28.01 -11.98
C ASN A 39 -39.94 26.86 -11.00
N GLY A 40 -41.17 26.37 -10.98
CA GLY A 40 -41.61 25.17 -10.25
C GLY A 40 -41.41 23.89 -11.07
N ARG A 41 -40.46 23.90 -12.02
CA ARG A 41 -40.09 22.71 -12.79
C ARG A 41 -39.06 21.94 -11.99
N ASP A 42 -39.52 21.00 -11.18
CA ASP A 42 -38.64 19.97 -10.64
C ASP A 42 -38.83 18.66 -11.43
N SER A 43 -37.74 17.91 -11.55
CA SER A 43 -37.76 16.57 -12.14
C SER A 43 -37.98 15.55 -11.03
N ALA A 44 -38.72 14.50 -11.32
CA ALA A 44 -38.83 13.38 -10.38
C ALA A 44 -37.44 12.85 -9.98
N GLY A 45 -37.23 12.63 -8.68
CA GLY A 45 -35.96 12.15 -8.13
C GLY A 45 -35.55 10.81 -8.75
N ARG A 46 -34.36 10.75 -9.38
CA ARG A 46 -33.90 9.59 -10.16
C ARG A 46 -33.39 8.40 -9.33
N ARG A 47 -33.62 8.40 -8.01
CA ARG A 47 -33.25 7.33 -7.06
C ARG A 47 -31.78 6.88 -7.18
N LEU A 48 -30.88 7.82 -7.48
CA LEU A 48 -29.44 7.60 -7.52
C LEU A 48 -28.89 7.33 -6.10
N GLY A 49 -27.68 6.79 -6.02
CA GLY A 49 -26.98 6.47 -4.78
C GLY A 49 -26.62 5.00 -4.63
N VAL A 50 -26.04 4.70 -3.47
CA VAL A 50 -25.62 3.37 -3.06
C VAL A 50 -26.84 2.50 -2.75
N LYS A 51 -26.85 1.27 -3.25
CA LYS A 51 -27.88 0.26 -3.02
C LYS A 51 -27.41 -0.86 -2.10
N LEU A 52 -26.12 -1.20 -2.18
CA LEU A 52 -25.45 -2.15 -1.28
C LEU A 52 -24.28 -1.45 -0.59
N GLY A 53 -24.34 -1.40 0.74
CA GLY A 53 -23.33 -0.77 1.58
C GLY A 53 -22.07 -1.63 1.77
N ASN A 54 -21.07 -1.08 2.44
CA ASN A 54 -19.85 -1.80 2.77
C ASN A 54 -20.17 -2.99 3.70
N GLY A 55 -19.65 -4.18 3.39
CA GLY A 55 -19.94 -5.38 4.18
C GLY A 55 -21.22 -6.13 3.77
N ALA A 56 -22.04 -5.59 2.86
CA ALA A 56 -23.26 -6.25 2.42
C ALA A 56 -22.96 -7.40 1.44
N THR A 57 -23.75 -8.47 1.52
CA THR A 57 -23.71 -9.59 0.58
C THR A 57 -24.36 -9.17 -0.73
N ALA A 58 -23.61 -9.26 -1.83
CA ALA A 58 -24.08 -9.03 -3.19
C ALA A 58 -24.17 -10.34 -3.96
N HIS A 59 -25.26 -10.51 -4.69
CA HIS A 59 -25.42 -11.57 -5.70
C HIS A 59 -24.89 -11.12 -7.06
N LYS A 60 -24.51 -12.07 -7.91
CA LYS A 60 -24.10 -11.82 -9.30
C LYS A 60 -25.15 -10.99 -10.04
N ASN A 61 -24.67 -9.99 -10.77
CA ASN A 61 -25.45 -8.97 -11.50
C ASN A 61 -26.31 -8.03 -10.65
N GLN A 62 -26.23 -8.11 -9.31
CA GLN A 62 -26.95 -7.18 -8.43
C GLN A 62 -26.34 -5.78 -8.50
N ILE A 63 -27.19 -4.76 -8.47
CA ILE A 63 -26.78 -3.35 -8.55
C ILE A 63 -26.22 -2.91 -7.20
N ILE A 64 -24.98 -2.44 -7.20
CA ILE A 64 -24.31 -1.90 -6.02
C ILE A 64 -24.53 -0.39 -5.90
N ILE A 65 -24.35 0.36 -7.00
CA ILE A 65 -24.49 1.84 -7.02
C ILE A 65 -25.06 2.31 -8.34
N ARG A 66 -26.00 3.26 -8.28
CA ARG A 66 -26.42 4.08 -9.43
C ARG A 66 -25.91 5.50 -9.26
N GLN A 67 -25.03 5.95 -10.13
CA GLN A 67 -24.41 7.27 -10.02
C GLN A 67 -24.50 8.04 -11.33
N ARG A 68 -24.22 9.34 -11.26
CA ARG A 68 -23.95 10.19 -12.42
C ARG A 68 -22.47 10.55 -12.41
N GLY A 69 -21.77 10.28 -13.51
CA GLY A 69 -20.31 10.35 -13.57
C GLY A 69 -19.62 9.27 -12.73
N PHE A 70 -18.30 9.37 -12.63
CA PHE A 70 -17.44 8.42 -11.92
C PHE A 70 -17.08 8.91 -10.51
N GLN A 71 -18.06 8.92 -9.59
CA GLN A 71 -17.77 9.15 -8.17
C GLN A 71 -17.08 7.92 -7.55
N TYR A 72 -17.55 6.74 -7.93
CA TYR A 72 -16.90 5.45 -7.69
C TYR A 72 -16.40 4.89 -9.02
N TRP A 73 -15.15 4.44 -9.05
CA TRP A 73 -14.50 4.02 -10.29
C TRP A 73 -14.69 2.51 -10.52
N PRO A 74 -15.38 2.10 -11.60
CA PRO A 74 -15.42 0.72 -12.03
C PRO A 74 -14.12 0.36 -12.78
N GLY A 75 -13.81 -0.93 -12.85
CA GLY A 75 -12.88 -1.46 -13.85
C GLY A 75 -13.50 -1.59 -15.26
N SER A 76 -14.65 -0.97 -15.53
CA SER A 76 -15.43 -1.00 -16.78
C SER A 76 -15.95 0.43 -17.08
N ASN A 77 -16.37 0.72 -18.32
CA ASN A 77 -16.83 2.05 -18.74
C ASN A 77 -18.28 2.40 -18.31
N ASP A 78 -18.95 1.52 -17.57
CA ASP A 78 -20.34 1.72 -17.16
C ASP A 78 -20.47 2.60 -15.91
N HIS A 79 -21.45 3.51 -15.92
CA HIS A 79 -21.69 4.40 -14.79
C HIS A 79 -22.45 3.70 -13.65
N THR A 80 -23.17 2.61 -13.93
CA THR A 80 -23.85 1.81 -12.90
C THR A 80 -22.99 0.62 -12.53
N LEU A 81 -22.76 0.43 -11.22
CA LEU A 81 -21.91 -0.64 -10.72
C LEU A 81 -22.71 -1.89 -10.41
N HIS A 82 -22.28 -3.02 -10.96
CA HIS A 82 -22.88 -4.35 -10.73
C HIS A 82 -21.85 -5.31 -10.12
N ALA A 83 -22.32 -6.22 -9.28
CA ALA A 83 -21.48 -7.29 -8.74
C ALA A 83 -21.22 -8.37 -9.82
N LYS A 84 -19.95 -8.63 -10.15
CA LYS A 84 -19.58 -9.69 -11.11
C LYS A 84 -19.70 -11.11 -10.55
N VAL A 85 -19.53 -11.24 -9.23
CA VAL A 85 -19.53 -12.50 -8.49
C VAL A 85 -20.30 -12.35 -7.19
N ASN A 86 -20.77 -13.46 -6.63
CA ASN A 86 -21.36 -13.47 -5.29
C ASN A 86 -20.27 -13.17 -4.26
N GLY A 87 -20.52 -12.23 -3.34
CA GLY A 87 -19.49 -11.82 -2.40
C GLY A 87 -19.86 -10.66 -1.48
N ILE A 88 -18.91 -10.20 -0.69
CA ILE A 88 -19.05 -8.99 0.14
C ILE A 88 -18.60 -7.78 -0.66
N VAL A 89 -19.42 -6.74 -0.67
CA VAL A 89 -19.03 -5.44 -1.23
C VAL A 89 -18.00 -4.78 -0.30
N LYS A 90 -16.78 -4.58 -0.78
CA LYS A 90 -15.76 -3.80 -0.08
C LYS A 90 -15.49 -2.49 -0.80
N PHE A 91 -15.61 -1.40 -0.06
CA PHE A 91 -15.20 -0.08 -0.53
C PHE A 91 -13.73 0.15 -0.15
N SER A 92 -12.89 0.42 -1.13
CA SER A 92 -11.47 0.76 -0.93
C SER A 92 -11.20 2.13 -1.51
N LYS A 93 -10.42 2.94 -0.80
CA LYS A 93 -9.91 4.21 -1.33
C LYS A 93 -8.46 4.02 -1.69
N ASP A 94 -8.12 4.37 -2.92
CA ASP A 94 -6.73 4.48 -3.33
C ASP A 94 -6.16 5.81 -2.83
N TYR A 95 -4.99 5.73 -2.21
CA TYR A 95 -4.37 6.86 -1.52
C TYR A 95 -3.71 7.82 -2.52
N ASP A 96 -3.17 7.30 -3.62
CA ASP A 96 -2.48 8.10 -4.64
C ASP A 96 -3.46 8.87 -5.52
N THR A 97 -4.50 8.21 -6.04
CA THR A 97 -5.46 8.85 -6.94
C THR A 97 -6.68 9.45 -6.25
N LYS A 98 -6.83 9.26 -4.92
CA LYS A 98 -8.04 9.59 -4.14
C LYS A 98 -9.34 8.99 -4.69
N ARG A 99 -9.25 7.96 -5.55
CA ARG A 99 -10.40 7.29 -6.18
C ARG A 99 -10.93 6.20 -5.25
N THR A 100 -12.25 6.04 -5.22
CA THR A 100 -12.89 4.97 -4.46
C THR A 100 -13.28 3.83 -5.40
N TYR A 101 -12.71 2.65 -5.15
CA TYR A 101 -12.97 1.42 -5.87
C TYR A 101 -13.91 0.53 -5.07
N ILE A 102 -14.65 -0.31 -5.79
CA ILE A 102 -15.56 -1.29 -5.20
C ILE A 102 -15.21 -2.65 -5.77
N SER A 103 -14.82 -3.58 -4.90
CA SER A 103 -14.55 -4.97 -5.27
C SER A 103 -15.49 -5.90 -4.50
N PRO A 104 -16.20 -6.81 -5.18
CA PRO A 104 -16.83 -7.94 -4.51
C PRO A 104 -15.73 -8.93 -4.11
N LEU A 105 -15.52 -9.13 -2.80
CA LEU A 105 -14.67 -10.20 -2.31
C LEU A 105 -15.49 -11.49 -2.29
N PRO A 106 -15.03 -12.59 -2.93
CA PRO A 106 -15.73 -13.86 -2.83
C PRO A 106 -15.81 -14.26 -1.36
N GLN A 107 -17.03 -14.45 -0.85
CA GLN A 107 -17.18 -15.08 0.46
C GLN A 107 -16.86 -16.56 0.29
N VAL A 108 -15.68 -16.97 0.75
CA VAL A 108 -15.49 -18.36 1.17
C VAL A 108 -16.19 -18.46 2.52
N SER A 109 -17.49 -18.75 2.53
CA SER A 109 -18.20 -19.03 3.77
C SER A 109 -17.62 -20.30 4.37
N VAL A 110 -16.99 -20.20 5.55
CA VAL A 110 -16.46 -21.34 6.31
C VAL A 110 -17.57 -22.36 6.63
N ALA A 111 -18.84 -21.94 6.64
CA ALA A 111 -20.00 -22.83 6.75
C ALA A 111 -20.16 -23.82 5.57
N ALA A 112 -19.54 -23.58 4.42
CA ALA A 112 -19.51 -24.53 3.30
C ALA A 112 -18.44 -25.62 3.48
N VAL A 113 -17.50 -25.46 4.42
CA VAL A 113 -16.50 -26.49 4.73
C VAL A 113 -17.11 -27.59 5.61
N ASP A 114 -18.06 -27.26 6.49
CA ASP A 114 -18.72 -28.23 7.36
C ASP A 114 -20.00 -28.85 6.73
N ALA A 115 -20.69 -28.13 5.85
CA ALA A 115 -21.84 -28.65 5.09
C ALA A 115 -21.46 -29.58 3.92
N ALA A 116 -20.18 -29.63 3.53
CA ALA A 116 -19.67 -30.54 2.50
C ALA A 116 -19.51 -31.99 2.98
N SER A 117 -19.89 -32.32 4.22
CA SER A 117 -19.80 -33.68 4.78
C SER A 117 -21.12 -34.48 4.77
N LYS A 118 -22.23 -33.91 4.28
CA LYS A 118 -23.46 -34.68 4.01
C LYS A 118 -23.80 -34.68 2.51
N PRO A 119 -23.84 -35.85 1.85
CA PRO A 119 -24.15 -35.92 0.43
C PRO A 119 -25.67 -35.80 0.26
N ASN A 120 -26.17 -34.58 0.05
CA ASN A 120 -27.48 -34.41 -0.55
C ASN A 120 -27.27 -34.28 -2.06
N GLY A 121 -27.83 -35.24 -2.80
CA GLY A 121 -27.63 -35.42 -4.23
C GLY A 121 -27.82 -34.15 -5.03
N GLY A 122 -26.80 -33.80 -5.81
CA GLY A 122 -26.80 -32.63 -6.69
C GLY A 122 -25.41 -32.23 -7.14
N GLY A 123 -24.77 -33.07 -7.95
CA GLY A 123 -23.54 -32.74 -8.69
C GLY A 123 -22.26 -32.71 -7.85
N LEU A 124 -21.28 -33.54 -8.22
CA LEU A 124 -19.91 -33.44 -7.71
C LEU A 124 -19.37 -32.03 -8.09
N PRO A 125 -18.85 -31.22 -7.15
CA PRO A 125 -18.09 -30.04 -7.54
C PRO A 125 -16.97 -30.49 -8.49
N PRO A 126 -16.75 -29.80 -9.62
CA PRO A 126 -15.70 -30.19 -10.55
C PRO A 126 -14.37 -30.27 -9.78
N PRO A 127 -13.59 -31.35 -9.95
CA PRO A 127 -12.27 -31.46 -9.35
C PRO A 127 -11.46 -30.19 -9.68
N PRO A 128 -10.65 -29.65 -8.74
CA PRO A 128 -9.72 -28.58 -9.08
C PRO A 128 -8.89 -29.01 -10.29
N GLU A 129 -8.95 -28.20 -11.34
CA GLU A 129 -8.25 -28.43 -12.59
C GLU A 129 -6.76 -28.66 -12.31
N ILE A 130 -6.20 -29.76 -12.82
CA ILE A 130 -4.84 -30.24 -12.50
C ILE A 130 -3.80 -29.13 -12.65
N ASP A 131 -4.00 -28.22 -13.60
CA ASP A 131 -3.12 -27.09 -13.88
C ASP A 131 -3.02 -26.10 -12.72
N THR A 132 -4.12 -25.87 -11.97
CA THR A 132 -4.14 -24.97 -10.80
C THR A 132 -3.37 -25.57 -9.62
N LEU A 133 -3.42 -26.90 -9.44
CA LEU A 133 -2.65 -27.59 -8.41
C LEU A 133 -1.16 -27.62 -8.76
N VAL A 134 -0.83 -27.79 -10.04
CA VAL A 134 0.55 -27.72 -10.53
C VAL A 134 1.12 -26.31 -10.39
N GLU A 135 0.33 -25.27 -10.68
CA GLU A 135 0.77 -23.87 -10.55
C GLU A 135 0.96 -23.47 -9.08
N THR A 136 0.03 -23.83 -8.20
CA THR A 136 0.17 -23.60 -6.75
C THR A 136 1.32 -24.40 -6.15
N ALA A 137 1.56 -25.63 -6.62
CA ALA A 137 2.72 -26.43 -6.22
C ALA A 137 4.04 -25.81 -6.68
N LYS A 138 4.14 -25.32 -7.93
CA LYS A 138 5.31 -24.60 -8.45
C LYS A 138 5.61 -23.33 -7.65
N LEU A 139 4.59 -22.54 -7.30
CA LEU A 139 4.74 -21.33 -6.50
C LEU A 139 5.18 -21.65 -5.05
N THR A 140 4.65 -22.72 -4.48
CA THR A 140 5.01 -23.19 -3.13
C THR A 140 6.44 -23.74 -3.09
N LEU A 141 6.85 -24.45 -4.14
CA LEU A 141 8.22 -24.93 -4.30
C LEU A 141 9.21 -23.76 -4.47
N ALA A 142 8.87 -22.77 -5.30
CA ALA A 142 9.70 -21.58 -5.50
C ALA A 142 9.91 -20.79 -4.19
N ASN A 143 8.83 -20.58 -3.42
CA ASN A 143 8.92 -19.95 -2.10
C ASN A 143 9.72 -20.79 -1.10
N GLY A 144 9.64 -22.13 -1.20
CA GLY A 144 10.44 -23.07 -0.42
C GLY A 144 11.94 -22.97 -0.73
N ILE A 145 12.32 -22.89 -2.00
CA ILE A 145 13.73 -22.74 -2.38
C ILE A 145 14.27 -21.39 -1.90
N ALA A 146 13.52 -20.31 -2.08
CA ALA A 146 13.93 -18.97 -1.66
C ALA A 146 14.13 -18.88 -0.13
N SER A 147 13.25 -19.50 0.64
CA SER A 147 13.35 -19.55 2.11
C SER A 147 14.49 -20.45 2.59
N GLY A 148 14.72 -21.59 1.94
CA GLY A 148 15.90 -22.44 2.22
C GLY A 148 17.22 -21.68 2.02
N ILE A 149 17.34 -20.92 0.92
CA ILE A 149 18.51 -20.08 0.65
C ILE A 149 18.64 -18.97 1.70
N ALA A 150 17.55 -18.27 2.04
CA ALA A 150 17.56 -17.20 3.04
C ALA A 150 17.97 -17.71 4.42
N ILE A 151 17.48 -18.87 4.85
CA ILE A 151 17.85 -19.49 6.13
C ILE A 151 19.33 -19.88 6.13
N ALA A 152 19.80 -20.56 5.08
CA ALA A 152 21.21 -20.98 4.97
C ALA A 152 22.16 -19.78 5.00
N MET A 153 21.84 -18.74 4.24
CA MET A 153 22.62 -17.50 4.17
C MET A 153 22.57 -16.73 5.49
N GLY A 154 21.40 -16.69 6.15
CA GLY A 154 21.20 -16.06 7.44
C GLY A 154 22.00 -16.75 8.56
N ILE A 155 22.00 -18.09 8.62
CA ILE A 155 22.79 -18.86 9.60
C ILE A 155 24.28 -18.61 9.35
N LEU A 156 24.73 -18.65 8.10
CA LEU A 156 26.13 -18.38 7.74
C LEU A 156 26.56 -16.97 8.20
N MET A 157 25.74 -15.95 7.95
CA MET A 157 26.01 -14.58 8.39
C MET A 157 25.96 -14.43 9.92
N CYS A 158 25.00 -15.09 10.58
CA CYS A 158 24.79 -15.00 12.01
C CYS A 158 25.96 -15.57 12.83
N PHE A 159 26.53 -16.70 12.39
CA PHE A 159 27.61 -17.38 13.13
C PHE A 159 29.01 -17.13 12.59
N SER A 160 29.15 -16.87 11.28
CA SER A 160 30.45 -16.83 10.61
C SER A 160 30.72 -15.51 9.87
N GLY A 161 30.03 -14.42 10.21
CA GLY A 161 30.21 -13.11 9.57
C GLY A 161 31.67 -12.62 9.58
N LYS A 162 32.35 -12.76 10.73
CA LYS A 162 33.77 -12.41 10.88
C LYS A 162 34.73 -13.36 10.15
N ARG A 163 34.37 -14.66 10.07
CA ARG A 163 35.23 -15.72 9.49
C ARG A 163 35.23 -15.68 7.97
N PHE A 164 34.06 -15.49 7.36
CA PHE A 164 33.88 -15.46 5.90
C PHE A 164 33.57 -14.04 5.42
N PHE A 165 34.45 -13.10 5.73
CA PHE A 165 34.19 -11.68 5.49
C PHE A 165 33.81 -11.33 4.04
N LYS A 166 34.52 -11.88 3.05
CA LYS A 166 34.24 -11.55 1.64
C LYS A 166 32.85 -12.01 1.21
N LEU A 167 32.43 -13.19 1.68
CA LEU A 167 31.08 -13.71 1.48
C LEU A 167 30.05 -12.82 2.18
N PHE A 168 30.31 -12.40 3.42
CA PHE A 168 29.47 -11.45 4.15
C PHE A 168 29.32 -10.14 3.36
N LEU A 169 30.41 -9.59 2.84
CA LEU A 169 30.43 -8.31 2.13
C LEU A 169 29.65 -8.34 0.82
N GLY A 170 29.76 -9.45 0.08
CA GLY A 170 28.96 -9.71 -1.11
C GLY A 170 27.47 -9.88 -0.77
N SER A 171 27.15 -10.62 0.29
CA SER A 171 25.78 -10.84 0.77
C SER A 171 25.09 -9.54 1.16
N VAL A 172 25.79 -8.70 1.94
CA VAL A 172 25.34 -7.37 2.35
C VAL A 172 25.11 -6.49 1.13
N GLY A 173 26.05 -6.47 0.18
CA GLY A 173 25.92 -5.69 -1.03
C GLY A 173 24.72 -6.11 -1.87
N PHE A 174 24.44 -7.42 -1.96
CA PHE A 174 23.27 -7.94 -2.65
C PHE A 174 21.96 -7.51 -1.98
N LEU A 175 21.87 -7.62 -0.65
CA LEU A 175 20.68 -7.22 0.11
C LEU A 175 20.44 -5.70 0.07
N ALA A 176 21.50 -4.90 0.19
CA ALA A 176 21.42 -3.44 0.08
C ALA A 176 21.02 -2.99 -1.33
N GLY A 177 21.62 -3.60 -2.37
CA GLY A 177 21.24 -3.34 -3.77
C GLY A 177 19.80 -3.79 -4.08
N GLY A 178 19.36 -4.90 -3.51
CA GLY A 178 17.98 -5.37 -3.59
C GLY A 178 16.98 -4.41 -2.94
N LEU A 179 17.27 -3.89 -1.74
CA LEU A 179 16.46 -2.88 -1.07
C LEU A 179 16.37 -1.58 -1.87
N LEU A 180 17.50 -1.07 -2.38
CA LEU A 180 17.54 0.11 -3.24
C LEU A 180 16.78 -0.11 -4.56
N GLY A 181 16.91 -1.29 -5.16
CA GLY A 181 16.18 -1.67 -6.36
C GLY A 181 14.67 -1.72 -6.14
N LEU A 182 14.21 -2.24 -5.00
CA LEU A 182 12.80 -2.24 -4.64
C LEU A 182 12.25 -0.83 -4.45
N MET A 183 13.00 0.03 -3.76
CA MET A 183 12.65 1.45 -3.60
C MET A 183 12.58 2.14 -4.97
N GLY A 184 13.58 1.91 -5.84
CA GLY A 184 13.63 2.42 -7.21
C GLY A 184 12.45 1.95 -8.06
N ALA A 185 12.08 0.67 -7.97
CA ALA A 185 10.96 0.10 -8.72
C ALA A 185 9.62 0.76 -8.35
N GLU A 186 9.45 1.18 -7.09
CA GLU A 186 8.23 1.89 -6.67
C GLU A 186 8.10 3.28 -7.31
N PHE A 187 9.20 3.97 -7.60
CA PHE A 187 9.17 5.22 -8.36
C PHE A 187 8.80 5.02 -9.85
N VAL A 188 9.04 3.83 -10.41
CA VAL A 188 8.78 3.52 -11.82
C VAL A 188 7.35 3.03 -12.07
N LYS A 189 6.74 2.33 -11.10
CA LYS A 189 5.37 1.80 -11.18
C LYS A 189 4.27 2.78 -11.61
N PRO A 190 4.28 4.10 -11.31
CA PRO A 190 3.21 5.00 -11.77
C PRO A 190 3.14 5.20 -13.30
N HIS A 191 4.13 4.78 -14.08
CA HIS A 191 4.24 5.14 -15.51
C HIS A 191 4.00 4.01 -16.51
N VAL A 192 3.91 2.72 -16.10
CA VAL A 192 3.88 1.62 -17.09
C VAL A 192 2.99 0.44 -16.65
N ALA A 193 1.86 0.26 -17.34
CA ALA A 193 0.85 -0.76 -17.07
C ALA A 193 0.92 -1.93 -18.07
N ALA A 194 2.04 -2.67 -18.12
CA ALA A 194 2.13 -3.89 -18.93
C ALA A 194 2.75 -5.05 -18.12
N GLU A 195 2.14 -6.24 -18.24
CA GLU A 195 2.48 -7.45 -17.48
C GLU A 195 3.95 -7.88 -17.67
N ASN A 196 4.53 -7.63 -18.85
CA ASN A 196 5.93 -7.95 -19.14
C ASN A 196 6.94 -7.11 -18.34
N LEU A 197 6.56 -5.92 -17.84
CA LEU A 197 7.47 -5.08 -17.07
C LEU A 197 7.71 -5.58 -15.66
N THR A 198 6.78 -6.32 -15.03
CA THR A 198 7.02 -6.81 -13.67
C THR A 198 8.20 -7.78 -13.63
N MET A 199 8.27 -8.71 -14.59
CA MET A 199 9.41 -9.63 -14.72
C MET A 199 10.72 -8.87 -14.97
N ILE A 200 10.71 -7.89 -15.88
CA ILE A 200 11.88 -7.05 -16.16
C ILE A 200 12.35 -6.29 -14.92
N THR A 201 11.42 -5.74 -14.13
CA THR A 201 11.78 -5.04 -12.88
C THR A 201 12.43 -5.98 -11.86
N TRP A 202 11.92 -7.21 -11.68
CA TRP A 202 12.54 -8.19 -10.78
C TRP A 202 13.94 -8.58 -11.24
N ILE A 203 14.13 -8.81 -12.54
CA ILE A 203 15.45 -9.10 -13.11
C ILE A 203 16.41 -7.92 -12.88
N ALA A 204 15.94 -6.68 -13.11
CA ALA A 204 16.75 -5.48 -12.87
C ALA A 204 17.17 -5.32 -11.40
N ILE A 205 16.29 -5.64 -10.45
CA ILE A 205 16.60 -5.62 -9.00
C ILE A 205 17.70 -6.62 -8.66
N VAL A 206 17.62 -7.85 -9.19
CA VAL A 206 18.64 -8.89 -8.98
C VAL A 206 19.98 -8.46 -9.58
N LEU A 207 19.97 -7.94 -10.81
CA LEU A 207 21.18 -7.44 -11.47
C LEU A 207 21.82 -6.27 -10.70
N LEU A 208 21.02 -5.32 -10.23
CA LEU A 208 21.49 -4.23 -9.38
C LEU A 208 22.14 -4.78 -8.10
N GLY A 209 21.51 -5.77 -7.45
CA GLY A 209 22.05 -6.46 -6.29
C GLY A 209 23.41 -7.10 -6.57
N VAL A 210 23.57 -7.81 -7.69
CA VAL A 210 24.85 -8.44 -8.07
C VAL A 210 25.94 -7.40 -8.34
N VAL A 211 25.60 -6.29 -9.00
CA VAL A 211 26.53 -5.18 -9.24
C VAL A 211 26.99 -4.55 -7.92
N VAL A 212 26.06 -4.26 -7.01
CA VAL A 212 26.39 -3.69 -5.69
C VAL A 212 27.20 -4.70 -4.85
N ALA A 213 26.91 -6.01 -4.94
CA ALA A 213 27.70 -7.06 -4.29
C ALA A 213 29.14 -7.11 -4.82
N ALA A 214 29.34 -7.03 -6.14
CA ALA A 214 30.66 -7.01 -6.75
C ALA A 214 31.45 -5.74 -6.38
N LEU A 215 30.81 -4.57 -6.41
CA LEU A 215 31.40 -3.31 -5.97
C LEU A 215 31.79 -3.34 -4.50
N SER A 216 30.92 -3.91 -3.65
CA SER A 216 31.17 -4.09 -2.21
C SER A 216 32.39 -4.98 -1.97
N MET A 217 32.56 -6.06 -2.74
CA MET A 217 33.74 -6.93 -2.67
C MET A 217 35.02 -6.26 -3.17
N TRP A 218 34.92 -5.44 -4.22
CA TRP A 218 36.08 -4.74 -4.78
C TRP A 218 36.58 -3.64 -3.84
N MET A 219 35.66 -2.85 -3.28
CA MET A 219 35.95 -1.75 -2.38
C MET A 219 35.65 -2.14 -0.93
N TRP A 220 36.43 -3.07 -0.39
CA TRP A 220 36.12 -3.72 0.88
C TRP A 220 35.94 -2.75 2.07
N LYS A 221 36.69 -1.63 2.10
CA LYS A 221 36.55 -0.58 3.11
C LYS A 221 35.17 0.10 3.07
N VAL A 222 34.65 0.36 1.87
CA VAL A 222 33.30 0.94 1.70
C VAL A 222 32.24 -0.09 2.06
N GLY A 223 32.45 -1.35 1.70
CA GLY A 223 31.55 -2.45 2.05
C GLY A 223 31.33 -2.59 3.57
N VAL A 224 32.35 -2.33 4.39
CA VAL A 224 32.21 -2.35 5.86
C VAL A 224 31.16 -1.34 6.33
N TYR A 225 31.20 -0.12 5.82
CA TYR A 225 30.23 0.92 6.16
C TYR A 225 28.82 0.56 5.68
N ILE A 226 28.69 -0.01 4.47
CA ILE A 226 27.40 -0.50 3.96
C ILE A 226 26.85 -1.62 4.85
N GLY A 227 27.72 -2.54 5.31
CA GLY A 227 27.35 -3.61 6.25
C GLY A 227 26.89 -3.11 7.59
N ALA A 228 27.57 -2.11 8.15
CA ALA A 228 27.14 -1.46 9.38
C ALA A 228 25.79 -0.77 9.21
N GLY A 229 25.59 -0.04 8.10
CA GLY A 229 24.31 0.61 7.78
C GLY A 229 23.16 -0.38 7.65
N LEU A 230 23.38 -1.52 6.97
CA LEU A 230 22.40 -2.59 6.86
C LEU A 230 22.09 -3.23 8.23
N GLY A 231 23.10 -3.40 9.08
CA GLY A 231 22.92 -3.86 10.46
C GLY A 231 22.08 -2.90 11.30
N GLY A 232 22.33 -1.59 11.18
CA GLY A 232 21.54 -0.55 11.84
C GLY A 232 20.09 -0.48 11.34
N TYR A 233 19.89 -0.62 10.02
CA TYR A 233 18.57 -0.74 9.41
C TYR A 233 17.82 -1.97 9.95
N SER A 234 18.51 -3.11 10.04
CA SER A 234 17.98 -4.37 10.56
C SER A 234 17.62 -4.26 12.06
N LEU A 235 18.49 -3.64 12.87
CA LEU A 235 18.21 -3.39 14.28
C LEU A 235 16.98 -2.48 14.44
N MET A 236 16.90 -1.39 13.70
CA MET A 236 15.78 -0.46 13.80
C MET A 236 14.46 -1.08 13.32
N THR A 237 14.47 -1.84 12.21
CA THR A 237 13.28 -2.59 11.77
C THR A 237 12.80 -3.56 12.84
N TYR A 238 13.72 -4.27 13.51
CA TYR A 238 13.38 -5.15 14.64
C TYR A 238 12.73 -4.38 15.80
N ILE A 239 13.33 -3.26 16.23
CA ILE A 239 12.76 -2.43 17.31
C ILE A 239 11.34 -1.98 16.96
N LEU A 240 11.12 -1.48 15.75
CA LEU A 240 9.79 -1.01 15.33
C LEU A 240 8.76 -2.14 15.27
N SER A 241 9.21 -3.38 15.10
CA SER A 241 8.37 -4.59 15.07
C SER A 241 8.03 -5.19 16.45
N LEU A 242 8.55 -4.63 17.55
CA LEU A 242 8.29 -5.17 18.90
C LEU A 242 6.85 -4.96 19.37
N ARG A 243 6.10 -4.01 18.78
CA ARG A 243 4.74 -3.67 19.18
C ARG A 243 3.76 -3.83 18.03
N ALA A 244 2.66 -4.54 18.31
CA ALA A 244 1.56 -4.72 17.35
C ALA A 244 1.01 -3.36 16.88
N GLY A 245 0.92 -3.20 15.56
CA GLY A 245 0.55 -1.93 14.91
C GLY A 245 1.70 -0.92 14.74
N GLY A 246 2.93 -1.29 15.13
CA GLY A 246 4.12 -0.44 15.03
C GLY A 246 4.26 0.54 16.20
N ILE A 247 5.50 0.78 16.64
CA ILE A 247 5.78 1.78 17.69
C ILE A 247 5.44 3.20 17.21
N ILE A 248 5.75 3.50 15.94
CA ILE A 248 5.49 4.78 15.30
C ILE A 248 4.39 4.57 14.25
N GLN A 249 3.25 5.25 14.41
CA GLN A 249 2.12 5.09 13.49
C GLN A 249 2.27 5.91 12.20
N ASN A 250 3.05 6.99 12.23
CA ASN A 250 3.33 7.79 11.05
C ASN A 250 4.27 7.04 10.09
N ALA A 251 3.84 6.82 8.85
CA ALA A 251 4.68 6.19 7.81
C ALA A 251 6.02 6.91 7.61
N ILE A 252 5.99 8.24 7.53
CA ILE A 252 7.19 9.08 7.41
C ILE A 252 8.09 8.96 8.65
N GLY A 253 7.49 8.83 9.83
CA GLY A 253 8.25 8.67 11.08
C GLY A 253 8.98 7.32 11.14
N ARG A 254 8.37 6.25 10.62
CA ARG A 254 9.01 4.93 10.52
C ARG A 254 10.20 4.95 9.57
N SER A 255 10.02 5.44 8.34
CA SER A 255 11.12 5.51 7.37
C SER A 255 12.26 6.42 7.83
N ALA A 256 11.95 7.56 8.46
CA ALA A 256 12.95 8.43 9.08
C ALA A 256 13.73 7.70 10.18
N ALA A 257 13.05 6.95 11.05
CA ALA A 257 13.72 6.16 12.08
C ALA A 257 14.68 5.12 11.48
N LEU A 258 14.30 4.45 10.39
CA LEU A 258 15.16 3.49 9.68
C LEU A 258 16.44 4.14 9.15
N VAL A 259 16.32 5.30 8.51
CA VAL A 259 17.47 6.05 7.97
C VAL A 259 18.38 6.52 9.11
N VAL A 260 17.80 7.01 10.21
CA VAL A 260 18.57 7.42 11.40
C VAL A 260 19.28 6.22 12.03
N GLY A 261 18.62 5.08 12.17
CA GLY A 261 19.22 3.86 12.71
C GLY A 261 20.38 3.35 11.86
N ALA A 262 20.23 3.35 10.53
CA ALA A 262 21.30 3.01 9.60
C ALA A 262 22.47 4.01 9.71
N GLY A 263 22.19 5.32 9.71
CA GLY A 263 23.21 6.36 9.81
C GLY A 263 24.01 6.30 11.12
N LEU A 264 23.33 6.11 12.26
CA LEU A 264 23.98 5.94 13.56
C LEU A 264 24.89 4.72 13.59
N ALA A 265 24.49 3.61 12.96
CA ALA A 265 25.33 2.42 12.87
C ALA A 265 26.57 2.63 11.99
N VAL A 266 26.45 3.40 10.90
CA VAL A 266 27.61 3.80 10.07
C VAL A 266 28.58 4.66 10.87
N VAL A 267 28.07 5.65 11.62
CA VAL A 267 28.89 6.50 12.49
C VAL A 267 29.57 5.66 13.60
N ALA A 268 28.84 4.75 14.23
CA ALA A 268 29.39 3.85 15.24
C ALA A 268 30.49 2.95 14.66
N ALA A 269 30.36 2.51 13.41
CA ALA A 269 31.39 1.71 12.75
C ALA A 269 32.72 2.45 12.53
N VAL A 270 32.71 3.79 12.43
CA VAL A 270 33.95 4.59 12.35
C VAL A 270 34.76 4.49 13.65
N PHE A 271 34.11 4.35 14.81
CA PHE A 271 34.77 4.31 16.12
C PHE A 271 34.99 2.88 16.64
N LEU A 272 34.12 1.94 16.25
CA LEU A 272 34.04 0.59 16.82
C LEU A 272 34.06 -0.49 15.73
N GLU A 273 34.91 -0.34 14.70
CA GLU A 273 34.95 -1.16 13.47
C GLU A 273 34.68 -2.66 13.73
N ASP A 274 35.53 -3.32 14.53
CA ASP A 274 35.44 -4.77 14.76
C ASP A 274 34.15 -5.21 15.47
N ILE A 275 33.69 -4.42 16.46
CA ILE A 275 32.51 -4.75 17.26
C ILE A 275 31.23 -4.46 16.47
N ALA A 276 31.23 -3.37 15.70
CA ALA A 276 30.11 -2.96 14.86
C ALA A 276 29.82 -3.99 13.77
N ILE A 277 30.85 -4.56 13.14
CA ILE A 277 30.68 -5.60 12.10
C ILE A 277 30.10 -6.88 12.71
N ILE A 278 30.59 -7.29 13.88
CA ILE A 278 30.10 -8.47 14.59
C ILE A 278 28.61 -8.30 14.91
N ALA A 279 28.24 -7.18 15.53
CA ALA A 279 26.86 -6.88 15.86
C ALA A 279 25.97 -6.78 14.61
N ALA A 280 26.42 -6.11 13.56
CA ALA A 280 25.67 -5.93 12.32
C ALA A 280 25.40 -7.28 11.62
N SER A 281 26.41 -8.15 11.52
CA SER A 281 26.28 -9.45 10.87
C SER A 281 25.38 -10.41 11.66
N ALA A 282 25.46 -10.39 12.99
CA ALA A 282 24.61 -11.19 13.86
C ALA A 282 23.13 -10.77 13.75
N ILE A 283 22.84 -9.47 13.83
CA ILE A 283 21.47 -8.96 13.76
C ILE A 283 20.86 -9.17 12.37
N THR A 284 21.59 -8.82 11.31
CA THR A 284 21.12 -9.01 9.93
C THR A 284 20.92 -10.49 9.62
N GLY A 285 21.84 -11.35 10.05
CA GLY A 285 21.74 -12.80 9.89
C GLY A 285 20.53 -13.39 10.62
N ALA A 286 20.32 -13.02 11.88
CA ALA A 286 19.18 -13.50 12.67
C ALA A 286 17.82 -13.10 12.06
N LEU A 287 17.70 -11.86 11.57
CA LEU A 287 16.50 -11.40 10.87
C LEU A 287 16.29 -12.11 9.54
N LEU A 288 17.35 -12.41 8.80
CA LEU A 288 17.25 -13.15 7.53
C LEU A 288 16.79 -14.59 7.75
N VAL A 289 17.27 -15.26 8.81
CA VAL A 289 16.79 -16.61 9.19
C VAL A 289 15.31 -16.60 9.49
N VAL A 290 14.86 -15.63 10.30
CA VAL A 290 13.46 -15.53 10.69
C VAL A 290 12.54 -15.10 9.55
N LEU A 291 13.00 -14.21 8.68
CA LEU A 291 12.31 -13.91 7.43
C LEU A 291 12.14 -15.17 6.59
N GLY A 292 13.20 -15.97 6.43
CA GLY A 292 13.13 -17.26 5.75
C GLY A 292 12.13 -18.23 6.40
N ALA A 293 12.08 -18.30 7.73
CA ALA A 293 11.08 -19.10 8.45
C ALA A 293 9.65 -18.59 8.26
N ASP A 294 9.43 -17.26 8.25
CA ASP A 294 8.12 -16.66 8.01
C ASP A 294 7.61 -16.88 6.57
N PHE A 295 8.50 -17.00 5.58
CA PHE A 295 8.11 -17.42 4.23
C PHE A 295 7.46 -18.81 4.21
N TYR A 296 7.90 -19.73 5.08
CA TYR A 296 7.29 -21.06 5.25
C TYR A 296 6.03 -21.03 6.11
N LEU A 297 6.11 -20.39 7.27
CA LEU A 297 5.06 -20.45 8.30
C LEU A 297 3.90 -19.48 8.04
N LYS A 298 4.06 -18.50 7.15
CA LYS A 298 3.04 -17.50 6.77
C LYS A 298 2.40 -16.81 7.98
N ILE A 299 3.21 -16.43 8.97
CA ILE A 299 2.75 -15.86 10.25
C ILE A 299 2.35 -14.40 10.06
N GLY A 300 2.96 -13.71 9.09
CA GLY A 300 2.65 -12.32 8.77
C GLY A 300 3.79 -11.33 9.05
N PHE A 301 4.98 -11.84 9.39
CA PHE A 301 6.09 -10.98 9.82
C PHE A 301 6.66 -10.16 8.66
N LYS A 302 6.81 -10.76 7.47
CA LYS A 302 7.24 -10.06 6.25
C LYS A 302 6.26 -8.95 5.83
N GLU A 303 4.96 -9.16 5.98
CA GLU A 303 3.93 -8.14 5.70
C GLU A 303 4.04 -6.98 6.69
N HIS A 304 4.35 -7.28 7.95
CA HIS A 304 4.61 -6.27 8.97
C HIS A 304 5.87 -5.45 8.66
N LEU A 305 6.97 -6.10 8.28
CA LEU A 305 8.21 -5.44 7.87
C LEU A 305 8.04 -4.60 6.60
N TYR A 306 7.29 -5.10 5.61
CA TYR A 306 6.99 -4.34 4.40
C TYR A 306 6.22 -3.06 4.72
N ASN A 307 5.25 -3.13 5.63
CA ASN A 307 4.53 -1.95 6.07
C ASN A 307 5.41 -0.94 6.81
N ILE A 308 6.42 -1.39 7.55
CA ILE A 308 7.38 -0.52 8.22
C ILE A 308 8.29 0.18 7.19
N ALA A 309 8.72 -0.54 6.15
CA ALA A 309 9.68 -0.03 5.17
C ALA A 309 9.05 0.86 4.09
N VAL A 310 7.89 0.47 3.57
CA VAL A 310 7.24 1.08 2.38
C VAL A 310 5.95 1.85 2.73
N GLY A 311 5.33 1.57 3.87
CA GLY A 311 4.09 2.19 4.33
C GLY A 311 2.89 1.24 4.30
N ASP A 312 1.72 1.72 4.71
CA ASP A 312 0.55 0.89 5.07
C ASP A 312 -0.20 0.28 3.87
N ARG A 313 0.46 -0.63 3.14
CA ARG A 313 -0.10 -1.35 1.99
C ARG A 313 -0.88 -2.60 2.42
N PHE A 314 -0.51 -3.21 3.54
CA PHE A 314 -1.20 -4.37 4.11
C PHE A 314 -1.95 -4.01 5.40
N ALA A 315 -3.12 -4.61 5.62
CA ALA A 315 -3.87 -4.41 6.86
C ALA A 315 -3.13 -5.05 8.04
N LEU A 316 -2.53 -4.24 8.90
CA LEU A 316 -1.88 -4.73 10.12
C LEU A 316 -2.94 -5.17 11.14
N ASN A 317 -2.78 -6.37 11.66
CA ASN A 317 -3.50 -6.76 12.86
C ASN A 317 -3.06 -5.87 14.03
N LYS A 318 -4.03 -5.33 14.77
CA LYS A 318 -3.78 -4.53 15.99
C LYS A 318 -3.19 -5.37 17.13
N THR A 319 -3.24 -6.69 17.02
CA THR A 319 -2.77 -7.65 18.01
C THR A 319 -1.89 -8.68 17.33
N TYR A 320 -0.71 -8.95 17.89
CA TYR A 320 0.12 -10.06 17.43
C TYR A 320 -0.41 -11.39 17.96
N ASP A 321 -0.41 -12.40 17.11
CA ASP A 321 -0.61 -13.77 17.56
C ASP A 321 0.55 -14.21 18.47
N PRO A 322 0.32 -15.10 19.44
CA PRO A 322 1.37 -15.56 20.37
C PRO A 322 2.63 -16.07 19.66
N LEU A 323 2.46 -16.69 18.48
CA LEU A 323 3.56 -17.22 17.69
C LEU A 323 4.48 -16.11 17.14
N MET A 324 3.95 -14.93 16.82
CA MET A 324 4.75 -13.77 16.39
C MET A 324 5.67 -13.29 17.53
N TYR A 325 5.22 -13.31 18.78
CA TYR A 325 6.08 -12.96 19.92
C TYR A 325 7.19 -13.99 20.13
N TRP A 326 6.89 -15.28 19.98
CA TRP A 326 7.91 -16.32 19.99
C TRP A 326 8.94 -16.09 18.88
N LEU A 327 8.50 -15.72 17.69
CA LEU A 327 9.38 -15.39 16.56
C LEU A 327 10.28 -14.18 16.85
N LEU A 328 9.71 -13.09 17.37
CA LEU A 328 10.43 -11.86 17.77
C LEU A 328 11.41 -12.09 18.93
N SER A 329 11.06 -12.96 19.88
CA SER A 329 11.99 -13.34 20.95
C SER A 329 13.12 -14.23 20.42
N GLY A 330 12.80 -15.11 19.46
CA GLY A 330 13.75 -15.98 18.79
C GLY A 330 14.78 -15.22 17.97
N THR A 331 14.40 -14.14 17.27
CA THR A 331 15.37 -13.27 16.56
C THR A 331 16.36 -12.63 17.52
N ALA A 332 15.90 -12.08 18.65
CA ALA A 332 16.77 -11.47 19.64
C ALA A 332 17.73 -12.49 20.27
N ALA A 333 17.21 -13.66 20.65
CA ALA A 333 18.02 -14.73 21.21
C ALA A 333 19.09 -15.20 20.21
N LEU A 334 18.72 -15.41 18.95
CA LEU A 334 19.63 -15.83 17.89
C LEU A 334 20.69 -14.76 17.58
N ALA A 335 20.31 -13.48 17.54
CA ALA A 335 21.24 -12.37 17.33
C ALA A 335 22.27 -12.26 18.46
N VAL A 336 21.84 -12.39 19.72
CA VAL A 336 22.75 -12.38 20.88
C VAL A 336 23.68 -13.58 20.86
N LEU A 337 23.14 -14.78 20.62
CA LEU A 337 23.93 -16.01 20.54
C LEU A 337 24.96 -15.92 19.40
N GLY A 338 24.56 -15.45 18.22
CA GLY A 338 25.45 -15.21 17.09
C GLY A 338 26.57 -14.23 17.42
N ALA A 339 26.24 -13.10 18.05
CA ALA A 339 27.23 -12.11 18.47
C ALA A 339 28.23 -12.69 19.50
N VAL A 340 27.75 -13.43 20.50
CA VAL A 340 28.61 -14.09 21.51
C VAL A 340 29.53 -15.11 20.85
N VAL A 341 29.02 -15.97 19.98
CA VAL A 341 29.84 -16.97 19.27
C VAL A 341 30.93 -16.28 18.42
N GLN A 342 30.59 -15.21 17.71
CA GLN A 342 31.56 -14.47 16.91
C GLN A 342 32.63 -13.75 17.74
N LEU A 343 32.28 -13.28 18.95
CA LEU A 343 33.24 -12.68 19.89
C LEU A 343 34.20 -13.71 20.47
N LEU A 344 33.74 -14.95 20.68
CA LEU A 344 34.54 -16.05 21.21
C LEU A 344 35.53 -16.63 20.20
N VAL A 345 35.29 -16.47 18.89
CA VAL A 345 36.18 -17.00 17.86
C VAL A 345 37.31 -16.00 17.59
N PRO A 346 38.57 -16.32 17.94
CA PRO A 346 39.71 -15.46 17.62
C PRO A 346 39.90 -15.42 16.10
N SER A 347 40.00 -14.22 15.52
CA SER A 347 40.35 -14.04 14.12
C SER A 347 41.58 -13.13 14.01
N LYS A 348 42.40 -13.34 12.97
CA LYS A 348 43.34 -12.32 12.53
C LYS A 348 42.53 -11.05 12.21
N GLY A 349 42.92 -9.91 12.79
CA GLY A 349 42.20 -8.64 12.64
C GLY A 349 42.06 -8.23 11.17
N TYR A 350 41.03 -7.46 10.86
CA TYR A 350 40.78 -6.94 9.51
C TYR A 350 41.95 -6.07 9.05
N GLY A 351 42.67 -6.51 8.01
CA GLY A 351 43.68 -5.68 7.36
C GLY A 351 45.00 -5.47 8.12
N ARG A 352 45.34 -6.28 9.14
CA ARG A 352 46.76 -6.45 9.51
C ARG A 352 47.40 -7.39 8.51
N GLY A 353 48.25 -6.82 7.64
CA GLY A 353 48.76 -7.40 6.41
C GLY A 353 49.28 -8.83 6.50
N GLU A 354 49.03 -9.56 5.41
CA GLU A 354 50.14 -10.15 4.66
C GLU A 354 50.62 -9.12 3.64
#